data_AF-A0A834ZRK4-F1
#
_entry.id   AF-A0A834ZRK4-F1
#
_cell.length_a   1.000
_cell.length_b   1.000
_cell.length_c   1.000
_cell.angle_alpha   90.00
_cell.angle_beta   90.00
_cell.angle_gamma   90.00
#
_symmetry.space_group_name_H-M   'P 1'
#
loop_
_entity.id
_entity.type
_entity.pdbx_description
1 polymer ?
#
loop_
_entity_poly.entity_id
_entity_poly.type
_entity_poly.pdbx_seq_one_letter_code
_entity_poly.pdbx_strand_id
1 'polypeptide(L)'
;MPDDFSFTEADIADGPKTEVAQGLINRLSRIYSEGVPFAAPISIFRTDEVDLVRCVLQMLQGFSSSLFYWDHSEQSFRAKNGIYVTHLSQTSLFVILNQFMYGATCLQLVEVFVSKVETSSMRLPPPTLKAFANSVCSWLKRLRSVALKEEMKMSSSDTRTSPTLLGLANALSSLCSGAEYLLQVVRGAIPDLYFEPETCVPAGEMAVHILDHLYKKLNEVCLVQGGEEEAYQMLLYLFVGSLLPYIERLDFWLYDGMLDDPFEEVIRTREYFSCFAIHC
;
A
#
# COMPACT_ATOMS: atom_id res chain seq x y z
N MET A 1 26.46 -77.40 7.11
CA MET A 1 26.20 -76.33 8.09
C MET A 1 27.26 -75.26 7.92
N PRO A 2 26.87 -74.04 7.57
CA PRO A 2 25.67 -73.66 6.80
C PRO A 2 26.09 -72.67 5.66
N ASP A 3 25.33 -72.25 4.66
CA ASP A 3 23.98 -72.49 4.13
C ASP A 3 23.94 -71.58 2.85
N ASP A 4 23.63 -72.11 1.64
CA ASP A 4 22.28 -72.13 1.02
C ASP A 4 21.88 -70.76 0.40
N PHE A 5 21.26 -70.56 -0.77
CA PHE A 5 20.56 -71.30 -1.83
C PHE A 5 20.67 -70.34 -3.08
N SER A 6 21.04 -70.68 -4.32
CA SER A 6 20.40 -71.58 -5.33
C SER A 6 18.98 -71.07 -5.71
N PHE A 7 18.46 -70.91 -6.95
CA PHE A 7 18.64 -71.41 -8.33
C PHE A 7 18.01 -70.35 -9.30
N THR A 8 18.64 -69.93 -10.43
CA THR A 8 18.37 -70.30 -11.86
C THR A 8 16.98 -69.88 -12.42
N GLU A 9 16.92 -69.10 -13.52
CA GLU A 9 16.74 -69.59 -14.93
C GLU A 9 15.26 -69.83 -15.25
N ALA A 10 14.70 -69.64 -16.44
CA ALA A 10 14.94 -68.82 -17.63
C ALA A 10 13.61 -68.89 -18.41
N ASP A 11 13.46 -67.96 -19.36
CA ASP A 11 12.70 -68.06 -20.60
C ASP A 11 11.19 -68.39 -20.59
N ILE A 12 10.43 -67.62 -21.37
CA ILE A 12 9.87 -68.04 -22.67
C ILE A 12 9.02 -66.90 -23.25
N ALA A 13 9.18 -66.70 -24.56
CA ALA A 13 8.51 -65.76 -25.45
C ALA A 13 7.00 -66.00 -25.62
N ASP A 14 6.24 -64.98 -26.08
CA ASP A 14 5.35 -65.04 -27.27
C ASP A 14 4.64 -63.70 -27.56
N GLY A 15 4.27 -63.46 -28.83
CA GLY A 15 2.96 -62.88 -29.16
C GLY A 15 2.85 -61.43 -29.68
N PRO A 16 1.85 -61.14 -30.55
CA PRO A 16 1.83 -60.02 -31.50
C PRO A 16 1.38 -58.67 -30.93
N LYS A 17 1.84 -57.58 -31.58
CA LYS A 17 1.35 -56.21 -31.40
C LYS A 17 -0.17 -56.16 -31.59
N THR A 18 -0.88 -56.19 -30.48
CA THR A 18 -2.31 -55.92 -30.46
C THR A 18 -2.46 -54.46 -30.08
N GLU A 19 -2.89 -53.61 -31.02
CA GLU A 19 -3.36 -52.26 -30.74
C GLU A 19 -4.53 -52.40 -29.77
N VAL A 20 -4.24 -52.33 -28.46
CA VAL A 20 -5.25 -52.24 -27.42
C VAL A 20 -5.97 -50.93 -27.68
N ALA A 21 -7.17 -51.02 -28.22
CA ALA A 21 -8.09 -49.90 -28.36
C ALA A 21 -8.11 -49.16 -27.02
N GLN A 22 -7.41 -48.02 -26.97
CA GLN A 22 -7.37 -47.20 -25.78
C GLN A 22 -8.81 -46.87 -25.45
N GLY A 23 -9.30 -47.47 -24.36
CA GLY A 23 -10.68 -47.30 -23.94
C GLY A 23 -11.02 -45.82 -23.91
N LEU A 24 -12.26 -45.49 -24.25
CA LEU A 24 -12.73 -44.11 -24.34
C LEU A 24 -12.40 -43.31 -23.06
N ILE A 25 -12.34 -44.01 -21.92
CA ILE A 25 -11.89 -43.52 -20.60
C ILE A 25 -10.41 -43.07 -20.59
N ASN A 26 -9.48 -43.81 -21.22
CA ASN A 26 -8.06 -43.42 -21.30
C ASN A 26 -7.83 -42.24 -22.26
N ARG A 27 -8.68 -42.10 -23.28
CA ARG A 27 -8.68 -40.90 -24.13
C ARG A 27 -9.26 -39.71 -23.39
N LEU A 28 -10.36 -39.90 -22.66
CA LEU A 28 -10.94 -38.85 -21.82
C LEU A 28 -9.94 -38.41 -20.74
N SER A 29 -9.30 -39.33 -20.01
CA SER A 29 -8.33 -38.97 -18.97
C SER A 29 -7.15 -38.16 -19.50
N ARG A 30 -6.62 -38.50 -20.68
CA ARG A 30 -5.55 -37.73 -21.32
C ARG A 30 -6.01 -36.34 -21.78
N ILE A 31 -7.24 -36.23 -22.27
CA ILE A 31 -7.84 -34.93 -22.68
C ILE A 31 -8.14 -34.06 -21.43
N TYR A 32 -8.54 -34.66 -20.31
CA TYR A 32 -8.79 -33.96 -19.06
C TYR A 32 -7.50 -33.48 -18.36
N SER A 33 -6.37 -34.17 -18.56
CA SER A 33 -5.08 -33.77 -17.98
C SER A 33 -4.46 -32.52 -18.62
N GLU A 34 -4.85 -32.14 -19.84
CA GLU A 34 -4.24 -31.01 -20.55
C GLU A 34 -5.10 -29.72 -20.57
N GLY A 35 -6.32 -29.70 -20.01
CA GLY A 35 -7.12 -28.46 -20.17
C GLY A 35 -8.49 -28.31 -19.52
N VAL A 36 -8.75 -28.79 -18.29
CA VAL A 36 -10.01 -28.44 -17.58
C VAL A 36 -9.77 -28.16 -16.08
N PRO A 37 -10.26 -27.01 -15.52
CA PRO A 37 -9.90 -26.48 -14.20
C PRO A 37 -10.59 -27.18 -13.00
N PHE A 38 -10.87 -28.48 -13.09
CA PHE A 38 -11.53 -29.26 -12.02
C PHE A 38 -10.69 -30.43 -11.48
N ALA A 39 -9.41 -30.50 -11.82
CA ALA A 39 -8.46 -31.36 -11.11
C ALA A 39 -8.17 -30.74 -9.73
N ALA A 40 -8.24 -31.57 -8.67
CA ALA A 40 -7.87 -31.18 -7.32
C ALA A 40 -6.53 -30.39 -7.34
N PRO A 41 -6.45 -29.25 -6.62
CA PRO A 41 -5.32 -28.35 -6.74
C PRO A 41 -4.04 -29.09 -6.38
N ILE A 42 -2.99 -28.85 -7.17
CA ILE A 42 -1.63 -29.30 -6.91
C ILE A 42 -1.30 -28.91 -5.46
N SER A 43 -1.13 -29.91 -4.61
CA SER A 43 -1.14 -29.83 -3.13
C SER A 43 0.06 -29.09 -2.52
N ILE A 44 0.81 -28.32 -3.30
CA ILE A 44 2.08 -27.72 -2.89
C ILE A 44 1.88 -26.34 -2.25
N PHE A 45 0.74 -25.67 -2.47
CA PHE A 45 0.45 -24.32 -1.96
C PHE A 45 -0.87 -24.24 -1.19
N ARG A 46 -1.19 -25.26 -0.39
CA ARG A 46 -2.31 -25.19 0.53
C ARG A 46 -1.94 -24.23 1.66
N THR A 47 -2.53 -23.04 1.65
CA THR A 47 -2.30 -22.03 2.69
C THR A 47 -3.41 -22.13 3.73
N ASP A 48 -3.06 -22.13 5.01
CA ASP A 48 -4.05 -21.93 6.06
C ASP A 48 -4.59 -20.49 6.01
N GLU A 49 -5.85 -20.29 6.39
CA GLU A 49 -6.47 -18.97 6.40
C GLU A 49 -5.74 -18.04 7.38
N VAL A 50 -5.28 -18.58 8.50
CA VAL A 50 -4.50 -17.85 9.51
C VAL A 50 -3.17 -17.34 8.93
N ASP A 51 -2.48 -18.18 8.16
CA ASP A 51 -1.23 -17.82 7.50
C ASP A 51 -1.45 -16.76 6.42
N LEU A 52 -2.54 -16.87 5.67
CA LEU A 52 -2.93 -15.90 4.66
C LEU A 52 -3.23 -14.53 5.30
N VAL A 53 -4.04 -14.49 6.36
CA VAL A 53 -4.37 -13.26 7.08
C VAL A 53 -3.10 -12.58 7.62
N ARG A 54 -2.18 -13.36 8.20
CA ARG A 54 -0.89 -12.85 8.66
C ARG A 54 -0.07 -12.23 7.53
N CYS A 55 -0.02 -12.88 6.37
CA CYS A 55 0.66 -12.33 5.20
C CYS A 55 0.00 -11.03 4.69
N VAL A 56 -1.33 -10.93 4.74
CA VAL A 56 -2.06 -9.69 4.37
C VAL A 56 -1.74 -8.55 5.34
N LEU A 57 -1.69 -8.83 6.65
CA LEU A 57 -1.33 -7.83 7.66
C LEU A 57 0.10 -7.32 7.50
N GLN A 58 1.06 -8.22 7.23
CA GLN A 58 2.45 -7.86 6.94
C GLN A 58 2.56 -7.02 5.66
N MET A 59 1.81 -7.37 4.62
CA MET A 59 1.74 -6.60 3.38
C MET A 59 1.22 -5.18 3.62
N LEU A 60 0.15 -5.00 4.40
CA LEU A 60 -0.39 -3.68 4.74
C LEU A 60 0.57 -2.83 5.60
N GLN A 61 1.47 -3.48 6.35
CA GLN A 61 2.55 -2.79 7.06
C GLN A 61 3.72 -2.39 6.13
N GLY A 62 3.75 -2.85 4.89
CA GLY A 62 4.79 -2.56 3.89
C GLY A 62 5.84 -3.66 3.73
N PHE A 63 5.66 -4.84 4.34
CA PHE A 63 6.60 -5.95 4.23
C PHE A 63 6.21 -6.93 3.13
N SER A 64 7.20 -7.43 2.38
CA SER A 64 7.00 -8.58 1.49
C SER A 64 7.02 -9.87 2.28
N SER A 65 6.07 -10.77 1.99
CA SER A 65 5.93 -12.07 2.65
C SER A 65 6.13 -13.21 1.64
N SER A 66 5.95 -14.46 2.11
CA SER A 66 6.01 -15.64 1.24
C SER A 66 4.97 -15.59 0.11
N LEU A 67 3.81 -14.97 0.34
CA LEU A 67 2.67 -14.92 -0.59
C LEU A 67 2.58 -13.62 -1.40
N PHE A 68 3.03 -12.49 -0.85
CA PHE A 68 2.93 -11.16 -1.45
C PHE A 68 4.30 -10.53 -1.59
N TYR A 69 4.57 -9.90 -2.73
CA TYR A 69 5.83 -9.18 -2.96
C TYR A 69 5.55 -7.82 -3.59
N TRP A 70 6.47 -6.89 -3.37
CA TRP A 70 6.44 -5.57 -4.00
C TRP A 70 7.10 -5.64 -5.38
N ASP A 71 6.39 -5.24 -6.42
CA ASP A 71 6.92 -5.11 -7.76
C ASP A 71 7.40 -3.67 -7.98
N HIS A 72 8.72 -3.49 -8.10
CA HIS A 72 9.32 -2.19 -8.35
C HIS A 72 9.01 -1.64 -9.76
N SER A 73 8.69 -2.49 -10.73
CA SER A 73 8.43 -2.09 -12.11
C SER A 73 7.04 -1.47 -12.26
N GLU A 74 6.04 -2.09 -11.64
CA GLU A 74 4.65 -1.62 -11.68
C GLU A 74 4.25 -0.78 -10.46
N GLN A 75 5.16 -0.62 -9.49
CA GLN A 75 4.91 0.10 -8.22
C GLN A 75 3.65 -0.42 -7.52
N SER A 76 3.48 -1.74 -7.48
CA SER A 76 2.30 -2.41 -6.92
C SER A 76 2.64 -3.69 -6.18
N PHE A 77 1.82 -4.04 -5.19
CA PHE A 77 1.90 -5.35 -4.56
C PHE A 77 1.25 -6.43 -5.44
N ARG A 78 1.96 -7.54 -5.61
CA ARG A 78 1.50 -8.70 -6.36
C ARG A 78 1.44 -9.95 -5.49
N ALA A 79 0.37 -10.71 -5.67
CA ALA A 79 0.25 -12.05 -5.12
C ALA A 79 1.05 -13.05 -5.98
N LYS A 80 1.71 -14.01 -5.34
CA LYS A 80 2.31 -15.15 -6.05
C LYS A 80 1.22 -16.07 -6.58
N ASN A 81 1.49 -16.71 -7.73
CA ASN A 81 0.57 -17.66 -8.33
C ASN A 81 0.41 -18.90 -7.44
N GLY A 82 -0.82 -19.41 -7.33
CA GLY A 82 -1.11 -20.68 -6.65
C GLY A 82 -1.64 -20.57 -5.20
N ILE A 83 -2.00 -19.37 -4.72
CA ILE A 83 -2.67 -19.24 -3.41
C ILE A 83 -4.03 -19.94 -3.45
N TYR A 84 -4.24 -20.89 -2.55
CA TYR A 84 -5.48 -21.67 -2.46
C TYR A 84 -5.93 -21.85 -1.00
N VAL A 85 -7.20 -21.58 -0.73
CA VAL A 85 -7.87 -21.81 0.57
C VAL A 85 -9.01 -22.80 0.36
N THR A 86 -9.22 -23.72 1.30
CA THR A 86 -10.18 -24.84 1.16
C THR A 86 -11.65 -24.43 1.11
N HIS A 87 -11.98 -23.23 1.58
CA HIS A 87 -13.37 -22.79 1.76
C HIS A 87 -13.80 -21.69 0.79
N LEU A 88 -12.92 -21.24 -0.11
CA LEU A 88 -13.20 -20.16 -1.05
C LEU A 88 -12.83 -20.55 -2.48
N SER A 89 -13.61 -20.07 -3.44
CA SER A 89 -13.24 -20.16 -4.85
C SER A 89 -12.01 -19.28 -5.13
N GLN A 90 -11.19 -19.66 -6.10
CA GLN A 90 -9.98 -18.91 -6.46
C GLN A 90 -10.31 -17.47 -6.91
N THR A 91 -11.42 -17.27 -7.61
CA THR A 91 -11.89 -15.96 -8.04
C THR A 91 -12.35 -15.10 -6.87
N SER A 92 -13.17 -15.63 -5.95
CA SER A 92 -13.62 -14.91 -4.76
C SER A 92 -12.44 -14.51 -3.87
N LEU A 93 -11.49 -15.43 -3.67
CA LEU A 93 -10.27 -15.17 -2.92
C LEU A 93 -9.46 -14.04 -3.56
N PHE A 94 -9.26 -14.09 -4.88
CA PHE A 94 -8.51 -13.07 -5.60
C PHE A 94 -9.17 -11.69 -5.50
N VAL A 95 -10.50 -11.58 -5.58
CA VAL A 95 -11.22 -10.31 -5.43
C VAL A 95 -10.97 -9.69 -4.06
N ILE A 96 -11.09 -10.49 -2.99
CA ILE A 96 -10.86 -10.02 -1.62
C ILE A 96 -9.40 -9.60 -1.43
N LEU A 97 -8.46 -10.43 -1.89
CA LEU A 97 -7.04 -10.10 -1.81
C LEU A 97 -6.68 -8.86 -2.62
N ASN A 98 -7.33 -8.63 -3.77
CA ASN A 98 -7.07 -7.47 -4.61
C ASN A 98 -7.43 -6.16 -3.92
N GLN A 99 -8.50 -6.14 -3.11
CA GLN A 99 -8.85 -4.97 -2.30
C GLN A 99 -7.74 -4.63 -1.30
N PHE A 100 -7.19 -5.63 -0.60
CA PHE A 100 -6.08 -5.43 0.32
C PHE A 100 -4.77 -5.06 -0.40
N MET A 101 -4.48 -5.70 -1.53
CA MET A 101 -3.30 -5.39 -2.35
C MET A 101 -3.35 -3.94 -2.86
N TYR A 102 -4.52 -3.47 -3.28
CA TYR A 102 -4.72 -2.09 -3.68
C TYR A 102 -4.50 -1.12 -2.50
N GLY A 103 -5.09 -1.39 -1.32
CA GLY A 103 -4.86 -0.59 -0.12
C GLY A 103 -3.39 -0.55 0.31
N ALA A 104 -2.70 -1.70 0.32
CA ALA A 104 -1.28 -1.79 0.61
C ALA A 104 -0.43 -1.03 -0.41
N THR A 105 -0.79 -1.12 -1.70
CA THR A 105 -0.11 -0.38 -2.77
C THR A 105 -0.26 1.12 -2.57
N CYS A 106 -1.46 1.60 -2.18
CA CYS A 106 -1.66 3.01 -1.88
C CYS A 106 -0.76 3.49 -0.73
N LEU A 107 -0.68 2.73 0.36
CA LEU A 107 0.22 3.04 1.49
C LEU A 107 1.69 3.07 1.05
N GLN A 108 2.13 2.10 0.26
CA GLN A 108 3.52 2.01 -0.19
C GLN A 108 3.89 3.14 -1.15
N LEU A 109 2.98 3.52 -2.04
CA LEU A 109 3.17 4.67 -2.93
C LEU A 109 3.35 5.95 -2.13
N VAL A 110 2.53 6.19 -1.09
CA VAL A 110 2.69 7.35 -0.21
C VAL A 110 4.06 7.34 0.48
N GLU A 111 4.55 6.18 0.94
CA GLU A 111 5.90 6.07 1.51
C GLU A 111 7.00 6.35 0.48
N VAL A 112 6.84 5.88 -0.76
CA VAL A 112 7.74 6.20 -1.88
C VAL A 112 7.71 7.71 -2.17
N PHE A 113 6.55 8.37 -2.09
CA PHE A 113 6.45 9.83 -2.24
C PHE A 113 7.19 10.59 -1.14
N VAL A 114 6.98 10.22 0.14
CA VAL A 114 7.66 10.85 1.27
C VAL A 114 9.18 10.67 1.15
N SER A 115 9.63 9.45 0.87
CA SER A 115 11.07 9.16 0.69
C SER A 115 11.66 9.91 -0.50
N LYS A 116 10.92 10.11 -1.60
CA LYS A 116 11.35 10.98 -2.69
C LYS A 116 11.52 12.43 -2.25
N VAL A 117 10.60 12.98 -1.46
CA VAL A 117 10.72 14.35 -0.94
C VAL A 117 11.95 14.50 -0.03
N GLU A 118 12.26 13.49 0.78
CA GLU A 118 13.47 13.47 1.63
C GLU A 118 14.77 13.27 0.83
N THR A 119 14.73 12.40 -0.19
CA THR A 119 15.91 12.01 -0.99
C THR A 119 16.17 12.96 -2.17
N SER A 120 15.31 13.96 -2.39
CA SER A 120 15.50 15.04 -3.36
C SER A 120 16.66 15.96 -2.90
N SER A 121 17.87 15.39 -2.90
CA SER A 121 19.11 15.87 -2.28
C SER A 121 19.72 17.09 -2.98
N MET A 122 19.10 17.62 -4.03
CA MET A 122 19.68 18.70 -4.83
C MET A 122 19.40 20.10 -4.24
N ARG A 123 18.36 20.24 -3.41
CA ARG A 123 18.04 21.45 -2.63
C ARG A 123 17.35 21.07 -1.32
N LEU A 124 17.56 21.85 -0.26
CA LEU A 124 16.77 21.71 0.97
C LEU A 124 15.28 21.85 0.59
N PRO A 125 14.42 20.87 0.94
CA PRO A 125 13.01 20.95 0.59
C PRO A 125 12.37 22.16 1.29
N PRO A 126 11.45 22.88 0.63
CA PRO A 126 10.73 23.98 1.24
C PRO A 126 10.12 23.57 2.59
N PRO A 127 10.22 24.41 3.64
CA PRO A 127 9.71 24.11 4.97
C PRO A 127 8.26 23.61 4.97
N THR A 128 7.40 24.19 4.14
CA THR A 128 5.98 23.78 4.02
C THR A 128 5.85 22.37 3.46
N LEU A 129 6.59 22.08 2.38
CA LEU A 129 6.60 20.75 1.77
C LEU A 129 7.15 19.70 2.75
N LYS A 130 8.20 20.04 3.49
CA LYS A 130 8.77 19.17 4.52
C LYS A 130 7.78 18.91 5.66
N ALA A 131 7.09 19.95 6.13
CA ALA A 131 6.07 19.83 7.17
C ALA A 131 4.87 18.98 6.71
N PHE A 132 4.44 19.15 5.46
CA PHE A 132 3.44 18.30 4.82
C PHE A 132 3.90 16.84 4.76
N ALA A 133 5.10 16.56 4.24
CA ALA A 133 5.64 15.20 4.16
C ALA A 133 5.75 14.52 5.53
N ASN A 134 6.18 15.26 6.56
CA ASN A 134 6.23 14.75 7.95
C ASN A 134 4.83 14.43 8.50
N SER A 135 3.84 15.26 8.18
CA SER A 135 2.45 15.05 8.58
C SER A 135 1.86 13.81 7.89
N VAL A 136 2.11 13.66 6.59
CA VAL A 136 1.75 12.47 5.80
C VAL A 136 2.41 11.21 6.37
N CYS A 137 3.71 11.26 6.69
CA CYS A 137 4.44 10.15 7.30
C CYS A 137 3.84 9.73 8.65
N SER A 138 3.49 10.71 9.49
CA SER A 138 2.86 10.47 10.78
C SER A 138 1.47 9.84 10.64
N TRP A 139 0.67 10.31 9.68
CA TRP A 139 -0.64 9.73 9.38
C TRP A 139 -0.53 8.32 8.80
N LEU A 140 0.43 8.07 7.91
CA LEU A 140 0.72 6.74 7.37
C LEU A 140 1.11 5.76 8.49
N LYS A 141 1.92 6.18 9.45
CA LYS A 141 2.22 5.38 10.66
C LYS A 141 0.96 5.09 11.48
N ARG A 142 0.05 6.06 11.63
CA ARG A 142 -1.26 5.85 12.27
C ARG A 142 -2.07 4.80 11.53
N LEU A 143 -2.15 4.84 10.19
CA LEU A 143 -2.84 3.82 9.39
C LEU A 143 -2.19 2.44 9.58
N ARG A 144 -0.87 2.32 9.41
CA ARG A 144 -0.16 1.05 9.63
C ARG A 144 -0.33 0.49 11.06
N SER A 145 -0.48 1.37 12.07
CA SER A 145 -0.74 0.95 13.45
C SER A 145 -2.07 0.21 13.62
N VAL A 146 -3.06 0.44 12.75
CA VAL A 146 -4.34 -0.29 12.78
C VAL A 146 -4.11 -1.74 12.36
N ALA A 147 -3.38 -1.97 11.27
CA ALA A 147 -3.00 -3.32 10.85
C ALA A 147 -2.17 -4.04 11.92
N LEU A 148 -1.21 -3.34 12.54
CA LEU A 148 -0.41 -3.89 13.63
C LEU A 148 -1.24 -4.24 14.88
N LYS A 149 -2.26 -3.44 15.22
CA LYS A 149 -3.20 -3.75 16.30
C LYS A 149 -4.01 -5.01 16.00
N GLU A 150 -4.45 -5.20 14.76
CA GLU A 150 -5.14 -6.43 14.36
C GLU A 150 -4.21 -7.65 14.42
N GLU A 151 -2.94 -7.51 14.05
CA GLU A 151 -1.95 -8.59 14.20
C GLU A 151 -1.70 -8.92 15.69
N MET A 152 -1.61 -7.92 16.56
CA MET A 152 -1.45 -8.14 18.00
C MET A 152 -2.63 -8.92 18.60
N LYS A 153 -3.87 -8.61 18.19
CA LYS A 153 -5.08 -9.34 18.62
C LYS A 153 -5.04 -10.82 18.22
N MET A 154 -4.45 -11.13 17.06
CA MET A 154 -4.26 -12.52 16.62
C MET A 154 -3.21 -13.28 17.46
N SER A 155 -2.24 -12.57 18.04
CA SER A 155 -1.17 -13.15 18.85
C SER A 155 -1.54 -13.29 20.34
N SER A 156 -2.38 -12.40 20.88
CA SER A 156 -2.83 -12.43 22.28
C SER A 156 -4.04 -13.37 22.42
N SER A 157 -3.77 -14.62 22.76
CA SER A 157 -4.67 -15.77 22.70
C SER A 157 -5.84 -15.81 23.72
N ASP A 158 -6.47 -14.69 24.10
CA ASP A 158 -7.60 -14.68 25.04
C ASP A 158 -8.99 -14.61 24.38
N THR A 159 -9.06 -14.39 23.06
CA THR A 159 -10.36 -14.37 22.35
C THR A 159 -10.46 -15.51 21.35
N ARG A 160 -11.50 -16.35 21.55
CA ARG A 160 -11.83 -17.59 20.84
C ARG A 160 -12.23 -17.42 19.37
N THR A 161 -11.92 -16.28 18.76
CA THR A 161 -12.31 -15.93 17.39
C THR A 161 -11.15 -16.20 16.47
N SER A 162 -11.22 -17.31 15.72
CA SER A 162 -10.31 -17.55 14.60
C SER A 162 -10.35 -16.34 13.65
N PRO A 163 -9.20 -15.72 13.31
CA PRO A 163 -9.18 -14.61 12.38
C PRO A 163 -9.66 -15.10 11.01
N THR A 164 -10.73 -14.50 10.51
CA THR A 164 -11.29 -14.81 9.19
C THR A 164 -10.92 -13.70 8.22
N LEU A 165 -10.73 -14.04 6.95
CA LEU A 165 -10.42 -13.06 5.90
C LEU A 165 -11.54 -12.02 5.77
N LEU A 166 -12.78 -12.43 5.97
CA LEU A 166 -13.94 -11.53 5.93
C LEU A 166 -13.98 -10.60 7.15
N GLY A 167 -13.67 -11.12 8.35
CA GLY A 167 -13.54 -10.30 9.55
C GLY A 167 -12.44 -9.25 9.40
N LEU A 168 -11.32 -9.63 8.78
CA LEU A 168 -10.23 -8.73 8.44
C LEU A 168 -10.67 -7.66 7.42
N ALA A 169 -11.43 -8.05 6.39
CA ALA A 169 -11.91 -7.12 5.37
C ALA A 169 -12.81 -6.04 5.97
N ASN A 170 -13.68 -6.42 6.90
CA ASN A 170 -14.49 -5.47 7.64
C ASN A 170 -13.64 -4.58 8.54
N ALA A 171 -12.69 -5.14 9.29
CA ALA A 171 -11.84 -4.39 10.21
C ALA A 171 -10.91 -3.39 9.51
N LEU A 172 -10.41 -3.73 8.32
CA LEU A 172 -9.45 -2.92 7.57
C LEU A 172 -10.08 -2.17 6.39
N SER A 173 -11.40 -2.24 6.23
CA SER A 173 -12.14 -1.49 5.20
C SER A 173 -11.87 0.01 5.28
N SER A 174 -11.95 0.59 6.48
CA SER A 174 -11.66 1.99 6.76
C SER A 174 -10.19 2.35 6.54
N LEU A 175 -9.27 1.40 6.79
CA LEU A 175 -7.85 1.59 6.49
C LEU A 175 -7.61 1.64 4.99
N CYS A 176 -8.25 0.76 4.21
CA CYS A 176 -8.08 0.71 2.77
C CYS A 176 -8.67 1.96 2.09
N SER A 177 -9.86 2.40 2.51
CA SER A 177 -10.46 3.65 2.01
C SER A 177 -9.65 4.87 2.43
N GLY A 178 -9.17 4.91 3.68
CA GLY A 178 -8.29 5.97 4.18
C GLY A 178 -6.95 6.02 3.44
N ALA A 179 -6.37 4.88 3.08
CA ALA A 179 -5.13 4.80 2.30
C ALA A 179 -5.31 5.31 0.86
N GLU A 180 -6.41 4.92 0.21
CA GLU A 180 -6.76 5.43 -1.12
C GLU A 180 -6.96 6.94 -1.10
N TYR A 181 -7.72 7.44 -0.13
CA TYR A 181 -7.98 8.87 0.01
C TYR A 181 -6.68 9.66 0.28
N LEU A 182 -5.82 9.16 1.16
CA LEU A 182 -4.51 9.77 1.42
C LEU A 182 -3.67 9.86 0.15
N LEU A 183 -3.62 8.80 -0.66
CA LEU A 183 -2.88 8.81 -1.91
C LEU A 183 -3.43 9.85 -2.89
N GLN A 184 -4.76 9.97 -2.99
CA GLN A 184 -5.40 10.99 -3.83
C GLN A 184 -5.02 12.41 -3.39
N VAL A 185 -5.02 12.69 -2.09
CA VAL A 185 -4.63 13.99 -1.53
C VAL A 185 -3.15 14.27 -1.80
N VAL A 186 -2.26 13.30 -1.60
CA VAL A 186 -0.81 13.47 -1.83
C VAL A 186 -0.51 13.73 -3.31
N ARG A 187 -1.12 12.96 -4.22
CA ARG A 187 -0.99 13.16 -5.67
C ARG A 187 -1.59 14.49 -6.14
N GLY A 188 -2.64 14.97 -5.49
CA GLY A 188 -3.25 16.26 -5.80
C GLY A 188 -2.48 17.46 -5.25
N ALA A 189 -1.81 17.30 -4.10
CA ALA A 189 -1.09 18.38 -3.42
C ALA A 189 0.30 18.66 -4.03
N ILE A 190 0.98 17.63 -4.54
CA ILE A 190 2.32 17.76 -5.12
C ILE A 190 2.21 17.58 -6.65
N PRO A 191 2.46 18.63 -7.45
CA PRO A 191 2.52 18.50 -8.90
C PRO A 191 3.60 17.50 -9.32
N ASP A 192 3.32 16.64 -10.31
CA ASP A 192 4.30 15.67 -10.84
C ASP A 192 5.58 16.36 -11.35
N LEU A 193 5.44 17.59 -11.83
CA LEU A 193 6.52 18.52 -12.25
C LEU A 193 7.57 18.77 -11.16
N TYR A 194 7.27 18.53 -9.88
CA TYR A 194 8.25 18.67 -8.80
C TYR A 194 9.35 17.61 -8.86
N PHE A 195 9.03 16.40 -9.35
CA PHE A 195 9.98 15.31 -9.45
C PHE A 195 10.77 15.33 -10.76
N GLU A 196 10.46 16.26 -11.67
CA GLU A 196 11.19 16.46 -12.90
C GLU A 196 12.46 17.31 -12.63
N PRO A 197 13.65 16.83 -13.00
CA PRO A 197 14.92 17.50 -12.68
C PRO A 197 15.11 18.84 -13.41
N GLU A 198 14.30 19.12 -14.43
CA GLU A 198 14.45 20.31 -15.29
C GLU A 198 13.53 21.47 -14.89
N THR A 199 12.48 21.21 -14.10
CA THR A 199 11.49 22.23 -13.71
C THR A 199 11.61 22.59 -12.23
N CYS A 200 12.16 23.78 -11.98
CA CYS A 200 12.21 24.35 -10.64
C CYS A 200 10.91 25.10 -10.34
N VAL A 201 9.99 24.48 -9.58
CA VAL A 201 8.85 25.20 -9.01
C VAL A 201 9.33 26.09 -7.86
N PRO A 202 9.00 27.40 -7.85
CA PRO A 202 9.30 28.27 -6.72
C PRO A 202 8.68 27.75 -5.42
N ALA A 203 9.41 27.88 -4.30
CA ALA A 203 8.96 27.36 -3.00
C ALA A 203 7.65 28.01 -2.53
N GLY A 204 7.46 29.32 -2.74
CA GLY A 204 6.20 30.01 -2.44
C GLY A 204 5.02 29.51 -3.27
N GLU A 205 5.21 29.24 -4.56
CA GLU A 205 4.15 28.67 -5.41
C GLU A 205 3.79 27.24 -4.96
N MET A 206 4.78 26.43 -4.61
CA MET A 206 4.58 25.08 -4.07
C MET A 206 3.79 25.11 -2.76
N ALA A 207 4.17 25.98 -1.85
CA ALA A 207 3.56 26.09 -0.54
C ALA A 207 2.10 26.59 -0.63
N VAL A 208 1.84 27.60 -1.48
CA VAL A 208 0.48 28.06 -1.79
C VAL A 208 -0.34 26.95 -2.45
N HIS A 209 0.24 26.22 -3.41
CA HIS A 209 -0.45 25.11 -4.07
C HIS A 209 -0.89 24.02 -3.08
N ILE A 210 0.00 23.59 -2.19
CA ILE A 210 -0.31 22.58 -1.16
C ILE A 210 -1.43 23.08 -0.24
N LEU A 211 -1.32 24.31 0.28
CA LEU A 211 -2.30 24.86 1.21
C LEU A 211 -3.67 25.11 0.55
N ASP A 212 -3.69 25.66 -0.66
CA ASP A 212 -4.92 25.89 -1.43
C ASP A 212 -5.60 24.57 -1.80
N HIS A 213 -4.82 23.55 -2.21
CA HIS A 213 -5.35 22.22 -2.48
C HIS A 213 -5.99 21.60 -1.23
N LEU A 214 -5.29 21.61 -0.09
CA LEU A 214 -5.80 21.08 1.17
C LEU A 214 -7.04 21.85 1.65
N TYR A 215 -7.05 23.17 1.52
CA TYR A 215 -8.18 24.01 1.90
C TYR A 215 -9.42 23.73 1.03
N LYS A 216 -9.25 23.60 -0.29
CA LYS A 216 -10.33 23.21 -1.21
C LYS A 216 -10.89 21.84 -0.85
N LYS A 217 -10.01 20.86 -0.60
CA LYS A 217 -10.43 19.51 -0.17
C LYS A 217 -11.15 19.50 1.17
N LEU A 218 -10.71 20.32 2.12
CA LEU A 218 -11.38 20.46 3.42
C LEU A 218 -12.80 21.03 3.26
N ASN A 219 -12.96 22.04 2.41
CA ASN A 219 -14.28 22.62 2.10
C ASN A 219 -15.18 21.61 1.39
N GLU A 220 -14.67 20.85 0.42
CA GLU A 220 -15.43 19.79 -0.26
C GLU A 220 -16.00 18.77 0.74
N VAL A 221 -15.16 18.26 1.65
CA VAL A 221 -15.58 17.25 2.64
C VAL A 221 -16.50 17.85 3.71
N CYS A 222 -16.29 19.10 4.12
CA CYS A 222 -17.13 19.79 5.10
C CYS A 222 -18.57 20.00 4.61
N LEU A 223 -18.76 20.17 3.30
CA LEU A 223 -20.07 20.43 2.69
C LEU A 223 -20.91 19.17 2.45
N VAL A 224 -20.32 17.97 2.56
CA VAL A 224 -21.07 16.71 2.39
C VAL A 224 -21.92 16.45 3.64
N GLN A 225 -23.25 16.47 3.49
CA GLN A 225 -24.19 16.11 4.56
C GLN A 225 -23.93 14.65 5.01
N GLY A 226 -23.28 14.49 6.16
CA GLY A 226 -22.86 13.18 6.71
C GLY A 226 -21.42 12.78 6.40
N GLY A 227 -20.53 13.74 6.11
CA GLY A 227 -19.14 13.52 5.72
C GLY A 227 -18.38 12.48 6.57
N GLU A 228 -17.48 11.74 5.90
CA GLU A 228 -16.61 10.77 6.56
C GLU A 228 -15.69 11.48 7.58
N GLU A 229 -15.98 11.30 8.87
CA GLU A 229 -15.28 11.94 9.99
C GLU A 229 -13.77 11.71 9.95
N GLU A 230 -13.35 10.50 9.57
CA GLU A 230 -11.93 10.12 9.44
C GLU A 230 -11.23 10.85 8.29
N ALA A 231 -11.90 11.06 7.16
CA ALA A 231 -11.34 11.78 6.01
C ALA A 231 -11.16 13.27 6.33
N TYR A 232 -12.13 13.86 7.04
CA TYR A 232 -12.03 15.23 7.52
C TYR A 232 -10.90 15.38 8.57
N GLN A 233 -10.81 14.45 9.52
CA GLN A 233 -9.75 14.46 10.54
C GLN A 233 -8.36 14.34 9.91
N MET A 234 -8.20 13.49 8.88
CA MET A 234 -6.97 13.38 8.11
C MET A 234 -6.60 14.71 7.46
N LEU A 235 -7.51 15.31 6.69
CA LEU A 235 -7.25 16.57 6.00
C LEU A 235 -6.90 17.69 6.96
N LEU A 236 -7.62 17.80 8.08
CA LEU A 236 -7.35 18.80 9.11
C LEU A 236 -5.95 18.62 9.70
N TYR A 237 -5.57 17.37 10.01
CA TYR A 237 -4.24 17.06 10.53
C TYR A 237 -3.14 17.46 9.54
N LEU A 238 -3.31 17.12 8.26
CA LEU A 238 -2.36 17.48 7.20
C LEU A 238 -2.29 19.00 6.98
N PHE A 239 -3.43 19.69 6.99
CA PHE A 239 -3.52 21.13 6.80
C PHE A 239 -2.83 21.90 7.93
N VAL A 240 -3.18 21.59 9.19
CA VAL A 240 -2.57 22.22 10.36
C VAL A 240 -1.07 21.93 10.41
N GLY A 241 -0.67 20.68 10.12
CA GLY A 241 0.74 20.31 10.06
C GLY A 241 1.52 21.07 8.99
N SER A 242 0.91 21.34 7.84
CA SER A 242 1.53 22.10 6.75
C SER A 242 1.56 23.62 7.00
N LEU A 243 0.62 24.14 7.79
CA LEU A 243 0.55 25.55 8.17
C LEU A 243 1.55 25.94 9.26
N LEU A 244 2.02 24.99 10.07
CA LEU A 244 2.94 25.25 11.17
C LEU A 244 4.16 26.12 10.78
N PRO A 245 4.93 25.82 9.73
CA PRO A 245 6.09 26.63 9.34
C PRO A 245 5.73 28.03 8.81
N TYR A 246 4.47 28.26 8.43
CA TYR A 246 3.97 29.60 8.10
C TYR A 246 3.64 30.40 9.35
N ILE A 247 2.93 29.78 10.30
CA ILE A 247 2.52 30.44 11.55
C ILE A 247 3.76 30.80 12.38
N GLU A 248 4.73 29.92 12.50
CA GLU A 248 5.98 30.18 13.23
C GLU A 248 6.77 31.35 12.63
N ARG A 249 6.82 31.47 11.30
CA ARG A 249 7.46 32.62 10.63
C ARG A 249 6.69 33.92 10.80
N LEU A 250 5.36 33.86 10.76
CA LEU A 250 4.52 35.02 11.03
C LEU A 250 4.67 35.49 12.49
N ASP A 251 4.76 34.56 13.43
CA ASP A 251 4.96 34.86 14.86
C ASP A 251 6.31 35.56 15.08
N PHE A 252 7.40 35.02 14.53
CA PHE A 252 8.72 35.64 14.60
C PHE A 252 8.73 37.05 13.98
N TRP A 253 8.05 37.22 12.85
CA TRP A 253 7.93 38.54 12.21
C TRP A 253 7.13 39.54 13.06
N LEU A 254 6.05 39.11 13.69
CA LEU A 254 5.19 39.99 14.51
C LEU A 254 5.87 40.43 15.81
N TYR A 255 6.69 39.58 16.44
CA TYR A 255 7.34 39.90 17.72
C TYR A 255 8.74 40.49 17.57
N ASP A 256 9.58 39.93 16.70
CA ASP A 256 10.98 40.34 16.55
C ASP A 256 11.20 41.33 15.40
N GLY A 257 10.18 41.57 14.55
CA GLY A 257 10.22 42.50 13.43
C GLY A 257 11.10 42.03 12.26
N MET A 258 11.75 40.88 12.39
CA MET A 258 12.64 40.29 11.39
C MET A 258 11.88 39.19 10.63
N LEU A 259 11.85 39.28 9.29
CA LEU A 259 11.30 38.23 8.44
C LEU A 259 12.44 37.40 7.85
N ASP A 260 12.85 36.35 8.57
CA ASP A 260 13.81 35.36 8.05
C ASP A 260 13.06 34.33 7.20
N ASP A 261 13.06 34.55 5.89
CA ASP A 261 12.42 33.68 4.90
C ASP A 261 13.42 33.29 3.79
N PRO A 262 14.38 32.39 4.09
CA PRO A 262 15.43 32.00 3.16
C PRO A 262 14.90 31.22 1.94
N PHE A 263 13.66 30.73 2.01
CA PHE A 263 13.00 29.98 0.94
C PHE A 263 11.96 30.82 0.17
N GLU A 264 11.73 32.09 0.53
CA GLU A 264 10.72 32.96 -0.10
C GLU A 264 9.32 32.32 -0.18
N GLU A 265 8.88 31.65 0.90
CA GLU A 265 7.56 31.02 0.97
C GLU A 265 6.44 32.00 1.39
N VAL A 266 6.80 33.06 2.11
CA VAL A 266 5.82 34.06 2.57
C VAL A 266 5.49 34.99 1.40
N ILE A 267 4.20 35.09 1.05
CA ILE A 267 3.71 35.99 0.00
C ILE A 267 4.02 37.43 0.39
N ARG A 268 5.17 37.93 -0.07
CA ARG A 268 5.48 39.35 -0.06
C ARG A 268 4.81 39.96 -1.28
N THR A 269 3.73 40.69 -1.10
CA THR A 269 3.39 41.75 -2.07
C THR A 269 4.52 42.78 -2.00
N ARG A 270 5.44 42.68 -2.95
CA ARG A 270 6.66 43.50 -3.08
C ARG A 270 6.39 45.01 -3.27
N GLU A 271 5.13 45.43 -3.25
CA GLU A 271 4.70 46.84 -3.39
C GLU A 271 4.13 47.50 -2.12
N TYR A 272 3.89 46.77 -1.01
CA TYR A 272 3.30 47.38 0.19
C TYR A 272 4.21 47.43 1.43
N PHE A 273 5.30 46.64 1.48
CA PHE A 273 6.17 46.62 2.66
C PHE A 273 7.32 47.63 2.65
N SER A 274 7.59 48.28 1.52
CA SER A 274 8.51 49.43 1.46
C SER A 274 7.99 50.64 2.25
N CYS A 275 6.73 50.66 2.69
CA CYS A 275 6.21 51.69 3.60
C CYS A 275 6.37 51.37 5.08
N PHE A 276 6.63 50.12 5.49
CA PHE A 276 6.81 49.78 6.91
C PHE A 276 8.29 49.74 7.36
N ALA A 277 9.23 49.72 6.41
CA ALA A 277 10.67 49.78 6.71
C ALA A 277 11.22 51.22 6.89
N ILE A 278 10.35 52.24 6.89
CA ILE A 278 10.73 53.63 7.19
C ILE A 278 9.88 54.14 8.37
N HIS A 279 10.15 53.59 9.56
CA HIS A 279 10.06 54.25 10.87
C HIS A 279 9.96 53.17 11.97
N CYS A 280 11.12 52.67 12.38
CA CYS A 280 11.45 52.37 13.77
C CYS A 280 12.81 52.99 14.04
#